data_AF-A0A1B8S9H0-F1
#
_entry.id   AF-A0A1B8S9H0-F1
#
_cell.length_a   1.000
_cell.length_b   1.000
_cell.length_c   1.000
_cell.angle_alpha   90.00
_cell.angle_beta   90.00
_cell.angle_gamma   90.00
#
_symmetry.space_group_name_H-M   'P 1'
#
loop_
_entity.id
_entity.type
_entity.pdbx_description
1 polymer ?
#
loop_
_entity_poly.entity_id
_entity_poly.type
_entity_poly.pdbx_seq_one_letter_code
_entity_poly.pdbx_strand_id
1 'polypeptide(L)'
;YRLEQRPPEITQALNDVFWLMFVGIVGTLVVQALVLTTATFIDRSDPPTFPRWFGYFNVWYALLAVPGGAVVIFNDGPLAWNGVFAFWIPLGVFSVWAIATSMVMLRSISAEEAAQKPLTTRSP
;
A
#
# COMPACT_ATOMS: atom_id res chain seq x y z
N TYR A 1 5.11 -23.39 25.28
CA TYR A 1 5.91 -22.26 24.77
C TYR A 1 7.28 -22.34 25.46
N ARG A 2 8.37 -22.70 24.75
CA ARG A 2 9.70 -22.95 25.35
C ARG A 2 10.67 -21.84 24.94
N LEU A 3 10.60 -20.68 25.60
CA LEU A 3 11.51 -19.58 25.35
C LEU A 3 12.92 -19.84 25.88
N GLU A 4 13.05 -20.59 26.98
CA GLU A 4 14.32 -20.79 27.69
C GLU A 4 15.28 -21.80 27.05
N GLN A 5 14.80 -22.62 26.09
CA GLN A 5 15.61 -23.66 25.43
C GLN A 5 16.13 -23.26 24.04
N ARG A 6 15.76 -22.08 23.52
CA ARG A 6 16.18 -21.63 22.19
C ARG A 6 17.40 -20.70 22.28
N PRO A 7 18.49 -20.98 21.56
CA PRO A 7 19.61 -20.04 21.45
C PRO A 7 19.12 -18.67 20.95
N PRO A 8 19.56 -17.55 21.57
CA PRO A 8 19.11 -16.21 21.20
C PRO A 8 19.44 -15.86 19.75
N GLU A 9 20.54 -16.40 19.22
CA GLU A 9 21.01 -16.23 17.84
C GLU A 9 19.97 -16.70 16.80
N ILE A 10 19.27 -17.81 17.06
CA ILE A 10 18.25 -18.34 16.14
C ILE A 10 17.03 -17.42 16.13
N THR A 11 16.64 -16.90 17.29
CA THR A 11 15.51 -15.95 17.39
C THR A 11 15.83 -14.65 16.66
N GLN A 12 17.05 -14.14 16.79
CA GLN A 12 17.50 -12.94 16.08
C GLN A 12 17.56 -13.16 14.56
N ALA A 13 18.16 -14.27 14.09
CA ALA A 13 18.21 -14.57 12.66
C ALA A 13 16.82 -14.70 12.04
N LEU A 14 15.86 -15.33 12.74
CA LEU A 14 14.47 -15.42 12.28
C LEU A 14 13.78 -14.04 12.25
N ASN A 15 14.10 -13.15 13.20
CA ASN A 15 13.60 -11.78 13.22
C ASN A 15 14.13 -10.98 12.00
N ASP A 16 15.42 -11.09 11.71
CA ASP A 16 16.05 -10.40 10.58
C ASP A 16 15.48 -10.88 9.24
N VAL A 17 15.27 -12.19 9.08
CA VAL A 17 14.63 -12.77 7.88
C VAL A 17 13.20 -12.26 7.71
N PHE A 18 12.42 -12.22 8.80
CA PHE A 18 11.09 -11.63 8.78
C PHE A 18 11.13 -10.16 8.31
N TRP A 19 12.04 -9.36 8.85
CA TRP A 19 12.22 -7.96 8.46
C TRP A 19 12.58 -7.78 6.99
N LEU A 20 13.52 -8.58 6.48
CA LEU A 20 13.92 -8.53 5.07
C LEU A 20 12.74 -8.86 4.13
N MET A 21 11.96 -9.88 4.44
CA MET A 21 10.78 -10.24 3.64
C MET A 21 9.69 -9.17 3.74
N PHE A 22 9.46 -8.62 4.94
CA PHE A 22 8.44 -7.61 5.17
C PHE A 22 8.74 -6.30 4.43
N VAL A 23 10.00 -5.85 4.42
CA VAL A 23 10.43 -4.66 3.66
C VAL A 23 10.15 -4.84 2.16
N GLY A 24 10.34 -6.04 1.62
CA GLY A 24 9.97 -6.35 0.23
C GLY A 24 8.50 -6.10 -0.07
N ILE A 25 7.59 -6.51 0.83
CA ILE A 25 6.14 -6.28 0.68
C ILE A 25 5.81 -4.79 0.73
N VAL A 26 6.41 -4.03 1.65
CA VAL A 26 6.20 -2.58 1.71
C VAL A 26 6.67 -1.91 0.42
N GLY A 27 7.84 -2.31 -0.10
CA GLY A 27 8.38 -1.82 -1.35
C GLY A 27 7.45 -2.03 -2.54
N THR A 28 6.81 -3.21 -2.66
CA THR A 28 5.86 -3.47 -3.76
C THR A 28 4.63 -2.57 -3.69
N LEU A 29 4.12 -2.27 -2.50
CA LEU A 29 2.99 -1.35 -2.31
C LEU A 29 3.33 0.09 -2.69
N VAL A 30 4.56 0.54 -2.40
CA VAL A 30 5.04 1.85 -2.84
C VAL A 30 5.13 1.92 -4.36
N VAL A 31 5.70 0.89 -5.00
CA VAL A 31 5.75 0.80 -6.46
C VAL A 31 4.33 0.81 -7.05
N GLN A 32 3.40 0.06 -6.47
CA GLN A 32 1.99 0.07 -6.87
C GLN A 32 1.39 1.48 -6.81
N ALA A 33 1.61 2.23 -5.73
CA ALA A 33 1.12 3.59 -5.59
C ALA A 33 1.73 4.54 -6.64
N LEU A 34 3.02 4.41 -6.95
CA LEU A 34 3.68 5.20 -8.00
C LEU A 34 3.14 4.87 -9.40
N VAL A 35 2.86 3.59 -9.67
CA VAL A 35 2.21 3.17 -10.92
C VAL A 35 0.81 3.75 -11.04
N LEU A 36 -0.02 3.67 -9.99
CA LEU A 36 -1.37 4.25 -9.96
C LEU A 36 -1.37 5.77 -10.11
N THR A 37 -0.40 6.45 -9.48
CA THR A 37 -0.15 7.88 -9.67
C THR A 37 0.09 8.18 -11.15
N THR A 38 1.03 7.46 -11.76
CA THR A 38 1.44 7.67 -13.15
C THR A 38 0.28 7.40 -14.10
N ALA A 39 -0.44 6.30 -13.90
CA ALA A 39 -1.63 5.95 -14.67
C ALA A 39 -2.71 7.05 -14.57
N THR A 40 -2.96 7.57 -13.36
CA THR A 40 -3.95 8.63 -13.15
C THR A 40 -3.58 9.91 -13.90
N PHE A 41 -2.30 10.27 -14.00
CA PHE A 41 -1.90 11.52 -14.66
C PHE A 41 -1.68 11.40 -16.17
N ILE A 42 -1.28 10.22 -16.66
CA ILE A 42 -1.13 9.95 -18.10
C ILE A 42 -2.48 9.76 -18.79
N ASP A 43 -3.48 9.29 -18.05
CA ASP A 43 -4.82 9.06 -18.58
C ASP A 43 -5.42 10.35 -19.19
N ARG A 44 -5.85 10.24 -20.45
CA ARG A 44 -6.51 11.30 -21.25
C ARG A 44 -7.93 10.92 -21.68
N SER A 45 -8.48 9.84 -21.13
CA SER A 45 -9.86 9.43 -21.40
C SER A 45 -10.87 10.47 -20.91
N ASP A 46 -12.01 10.54 -21.58
CA ASP A 46 -13.14 11.38 -21.20
C ASP A 46 -14.41 10.51 -21.13
N PRO A 47 -14.94 10.23 -19.92
CA PRO A 47 -14.44 10.64 -18.61
C PRO A 47 -13.17 9.86 -18.19
N PRO A 48 -12.30 10.44 -17.33
CA PRO A 48 -11.07 9.79 -16.89
C PRO A 48 -11.35 8.52 -16.07
N THR A 49 -10.57 7.47 -16.30
CA THR A 49 -10.64 6.16 -15.60
C THR A 49 -10.45 6.33 -14.09
N PHE A 50 -9.50 7.17 -13.69
CA PHE A 50 -9.24 7.51 -12.29
C PHE A 50 -9.42 9.01 -12.03
N PRO A 51 -10.08 9.41 -10.93
CA PRO A 51 -10.22 10.82 -10.59
C PRO A 51 -8.87 11.40 -10.17
N ARG A 52 -8.59 12.67 -10.50
CA ARG A 52 -7.28 13.29 -10.26
C ARG A 52 -6.86 13.31 -8.78
N TRP A 53 -7.81 13.39 -7.85
CA TRP A 53 -7.52 13.32 -6.41
C TRP A 53 -6.86 11.99 -6.02
N PHE A 54 -7.19 10.90 -6.73
CA PHE A 54 -6.63 9.58 -6.46
C PHE A 54 -5.12 9.53 -6.79
N GLY A 55 -4.70 10.24 -7.82
CA GLY A 55 -3.28 10.41 -8.15
C GLY A 55 -2.52 11.10 -7.01
N TYR A 56 -3.03 12.23 -6.52
CA TYR A 56 -2.43 12.95 -5.38
C TYR A 56 -2.43 12.12 -4.09
N PHE A 57 -3.49 11.34 -3.85
CA PHE A 57 -3.59 10.44 -2.71
C PHE A 57 -2.52 9.34 -2.74
N ASN A 58 -2.23 8.75 -3.90
CA ASN A 58 -1.18 7.75 -4.05
C ASN A 58 0.23 8.35 -3.89
N VAL A 59 0.47 9.58 -4.37
CA VAL A 59 1.72 10.31 -4.10
C VAL A 59 1.91 10.52 -2.60
N TRP A 60 0.86 10.99 -1.92
CA TRP A 60 0.89 11.22 -0.48
C TRP A 60 1.21 9.92 0.29
N TYR A 61 0.57 8.80 -0.08
CA TYR A 61 0.87 7.50 0.50
C TYR A 61 2.33 7.06 0.25
N ALA A 62 2.82 7.18 -0.98
CA ALA A 62 4.19 6.81 -1.33
C ALA A 62 5.22 7.63 -0.52
N LEU A 63 4.97 8.92 -0.32
CA LEU A 63 5.82 9.79 0.49
C LEU A 63 5.84 9.38 1.96
N LEU A 64 4.70 8.98 2.54
CA LEU A 64 4.63 8.53 3.94
C LEU A 64 5.18 7.12 4.16
N ALA A 65 5.18 6.30 3.12
CA ALA A 65 5.77 4.97 3.18
C ALA A 65 7.31 5.01 3.23
N VAL A 66 7.95 6.06 2.71
CA VAL A 66 9.43 6.22 2.73
C VAL A 66 9.98 6.33 4.16
N PRO A 67 9.47 7.22 5.05
CA PRO A 67 9.84 7.20 6.48
C PRO A 67 9.39 5.94 7.22
N GLY A 68 8.29 5.29 6.77
CA GLY A 68 7.80 4.04 7.37
C GLY A 68 8.82 2.90 7.28
N GLY A 69 9.67 2.88 6.25
CA GLY A 69 10.80 1.95 6.16
C GLY A 69 11.93 2.23 7.16
N ALA A 70 12.00 3.45 7.71
CA ALA A 70 13.02 3.88 8.66
C ALA A 70 12.64 3.62 10.14
N VAL A 71 11.55 2.90 10.41
CA VAL A 71 11.14 2.53 11.77
C VAL A 71 12.20 1.71 12.52
N VAL A 72 13.16 1.11 11.81
CA VAL A 72 14.28 0.33 12.37
C VAL A 72 15.25 1.18 13.23
N ILE A 73 15.13 2.50 13.23
CA ILE A 73 16.12 3.40 13.87
C ILE A 73 15.89 3.56 15.39
N PHE A 74 14.66 3.39 15.91
CA PHE A 74 14.34 3.67 17.32
C PHE A 74 13.97 2.39 18.09
N ASN A 75 14.75 2.09 19.13
CA ASN A 75 14.56 0.89 19.95
C ASN A 75 13.66 1.10 21.18
N ASP A 76 13.49 2.34 21.66
CA ASP A 76 12.69 2.68 22.84
C ASP A 76 11.91 4.00 22.69
N GLY A 77 10.76 4.11 23.36
CA GLY A 77 9.89 5.30 23.37
C GLY A 77 8.70 5.26 22.39
N PRO A 78 7.95 6.37 22.22
CA PRO A 78 6.77 6.41 21.35
C PRO A 78 7.07 6.21 19.85
N LEU A 79 8.36 6.31 19.48
CA LEU A 79 8.92 6.00 18.16
C LEU A 79 9.43 4.55 18.05
N ALA A 80 9.44 3.78 19.15
CA ALA A 80 9.85 2.38 19.15
C ALA A 80 8.90 1.52 18.33
N TRP A 81 9.33 0.32 17.97
CA TRP A 81 8.57 -0.64 17.16
C TRP A 81 7.12 -0.88 17.63
N ASN A 82 6.87 -0.86 18.95
CA ASN A 82 5.55 -1.01 19.58
C ASN A 82 4.83 0.32 19.85
N GLY A 83 5.41 1.44 19.41
CA GLY A 83 4.93 2.80 19.63
C GLY A 83 3.85 3.22 18.63
N VAL A 84 3.12 4.28 18.99
CA VAL A 84 2.03 4.85 18.19
C VAL A 84 2.52 5.31 16.81
N PHE A 85 3.71 5.92 16.74
CA PHE A 85 4.20 6.52 15.51
C PHE A 85 4.82 5.51 14.54
N ALA A 86 5.41 4.44 15.07
CA ALA A 86 6.14 3.44 14.30
C ALA A 86 5.25 2.27 13.83
N PHE A 87 4.18 1.94 14.56
CA PHE A 87 3.27 0.86 14.19
C PHE A 87 1.88 1.34 13.82
N TRP A 88 1.22 2.07 14.73
CA TRP A 88 -0.20 2.40 14.58
C TRP A 88 -0.47 3.42 13.47
N ILE A 89 0.38 4.43 13.30
CA ILE A 89 0.23 5.40 12.21
C ILE A 89 0.44 4.73 10.84
N PRO A 90 1.53 3.99 10.57
CA PRO A 90 1.68 3.26 9.30
C PRO A 90 0.54 2.29 9.02
N LEU A 91 0.07 1.56 10.04
CA LEU A 91 -1.07 0.65 9.92
C LEU A 91 -2.36 1.40 9.52
N GLY A 92 -2.61 2.56 10.14
CA GLY A 92 -3.76 3.41 9.80
C GLY A 92 -3.66 3.97 8.38
N VAL A 93 -2.49 4.48 7.99
CA VAL A 93 -2.22 5.00 6.65
C VAL A 93 -2.42 3.91 5.60
N PHE A 94 -1.86 2.72 5.82
CA PHE A 94 -2.06 1.56 4.94
C PHE A 94 -3.54 1.16 4.85
N SER A 95 -4.25 1.09 5.98
CA SER A 95 -5.66 0.68 6.00
C SER A 95 -6.53 1.66 5.20
N VAL A 96 -6.34 2.97 5.40
CA VAL A 96 -7.08 4.00 4.65
C VAL A 96 -6.73 3.92 3.16
N TRP A 97 -5.46 3.74 2.82
CA TRP A 97 -5.02 3.61 1.43
C TRP A 97 -5.57 2.37 0.74
N ALA A 98 -5.56 1.22 1.41
CA ALA A 98 -6.10 -0.03 0.87
C ALA A 98 -7.59 0.11 0.58
N ILE A 99 -8.37 0.63 1.55
CA ILE A 99 -9.82 0.81 1.40
C ILE A 99 -10.13 1.80 0.27
N ALA A 100 -9.47 2.97 0.25
CA ALA A 100 -9.67 3.97 -0.80
C ALA A 100 -9.34 3.44 -2.20
N THR A 101 -8.21 2.74 -2.33
CA THR A 101 -7.78 2.12 -3.59
C THR A 101 -8.78 1.06 -4.05
N SER A 102 -9.22 0.16 -3.17
CA SER A 102 -10.24 -0.84 -3.51
C SER A 102 -11.55 -0.20 -3.98
N MET A 103 -12.03 0.84 -3.29
CA MET A 103 -13.27 1.53 -3.69
C MET A 103 -13.15 2.22 -5.07
N VAL A 104 -12.02 2.88 -5.34
CA VAL A 104 -11.79 3.52 -6.64
C VAL A 104 -11.68 2.49 -7.75
N MET A 105 -10.92 1.41 -7.54
CA MET A 105 -10.79 0.33 -8.53
C MET A 105 -12.13 -0.32 -8.86
N LEU A 106 -12.95 -0.64 -7.85
CA LEU A 106 -14.28 -1.21 -8.07
C LEU A 106 -15.19 -0.25 -8.86
N ARG A 107 -15.13 1.05 -8.57
CA ARG A 107 -15.89 2.07 -9.32
C ARG A 107 -15.43 2.16 -10.78
N SER A 108 -14.13 2.12 -11.03
CA SER A 108 -13.57 2.17 -12.39
C SER A 108 -13.99 0.93 -13.19
N ILE A 109 -13.94 -0.27 -12.60
CA ILE A 109 -14.41 -1.51 -13.24
C ILE A 109 -15.89 -1.41 -13.60
N SER A 110 -16.75 -0.98 -12.66
CA SER A 110 -18.19 -0.82 -12.94
C SER A 110 -18.47 0.23 -14.02
N ALA A 111 -17.67 1.29 -14.11
CA ALA A 111 -17.80 2.31 -15.15
C ALA A 111 -17.41 1.75 -16.54
N GLU A 112 -16.33 0.97 -16.61
CA GLU A 112 -15.90 0.30 -17.84
C GLU A 112 -16.93 -0.74 -18.34
N GLU A 113 -17.48 -1.55 -17.42
CA GLU A 113 -18.54 -2.52 -17.75
C GLU A 113 -19.79 -1.83 -18.32
N ALA A 114 -20.19 -0.70 -17.72
CA ALA A 114 -21.33 0.09 -18.20
C ALA A 114 -21.08 0.69 -19.59
N ALA A 115 -19.84 1.07 -19.90
CA ALA A 115 -19.44 1.61 -21.20
C ALA A 115 -19.33 0.53 -22.30
N GLN A 116 -19.01 -0.72 -21.95
CA GLN A 116 -18.91 -1.85 -22.91
C GLN A 116 -20.25 -2.51 -23.25
N LYS A 117 -21.18 -2.59 -22.29
CA LYS A 117 -22.51 -3.21 -22.46
C LYS A 117 -23.34 -2.74 -23.68
N PRO A 118 -23.23 -1.49 -24.18
CA PRO A 118 -23.94 -1.04 -25.39
C PRO A 118 -23.40 -1.62 -26.71
N LEU A 119 -22.17 -2.13 -26.73
CA LEU A 119 -21.50 -2.59 -27.97
C LEU A 119 -21.73 -4.07 -28.26
N THR A 120 -21.97 -4.89 -27.23
CA THR A 120 -22.22 -6.34 -27.37
C THR A 120 -23.67 -6.69 -27.70
N THR A 121 -24.62 -5.77 -27.52
CA THR A 121 -26.04 -5.97 -27.90
C THR A 121 -26.33 -5.62 -29.36
N ARG A 122 -25.33 -5.20 -30.15
CA ARG A 122 -25.42 -4.84 -31.57
C ARG A 122 -24.66 -5.78 -32.51
N SER A 123 -24.48 -7.06 -32.16
CA SER A 123 -24.05 -8.07 -33.14
C SER A 123 -25.27 -8.61 -33.89
N PRO A 124 -25.27 -8.64 -35.24
CA PRO A 124 -26.37 -9.15 -36.06
C PRO A 124 -26.58 -10.67 -35.89
#